data_AF-A0A1I3Z114-F1
#
_entry.id   AF-A0A1I3Z114-F1
#
_cell.length_a   1.000
_cell.length_b   1.000
_cell.length_c   1.000
_cell.angle_alpha   90.00
_cell.angle_beta   90.00
_cell.angle_gamma   90.00
#
_symmetry.space_group_name_H-M   'P 1'
#
loop_
_entity.id
_entity.type
_entity.pdbx_description
1 polymer ?
#
loop_
_entity_poly.entity_id
_entity_poly.type
_entity_poly.pdbx_seq_one_letter_code
_entity_poly.pdbx_strand_id
1 'polypeptide(L)'
;MSDLPTAPDRLVISLAADDKEWLSLRHGTTGWAAYRSERPSSEKALFFVRFGLDREEPSEALIVVREVLISFSGGAVASSRVLRELPLARMEQAVNQPAWRDKVLQRLPNWNAVQIPFPEDPGPSGIGWWLAHPHPYASPKITVDVPAGRSRPDEFYEAVARGFGYLASVSKRPAQEMAEANGVPVTTVHGWVKEARRRGFLPAGERSRKGGAA
;
A
#
# COMPACT_ATOMS: atom_id res chain seq x y z
N MET A 1 -10.64 29.18 -24.37
CA MET A 1 -10.74 29.01 -22.92
C MET A 1 -11.21 27.58 -22.70
N SER A 2 -10.28 26.63 -22.79
CA SER A 2 -10.60 25.21 -22.79
C SER A 2 -10.55 24.70 -21.36
N ASP A 3 -11.68 24.19 -20.87
CA ASP A 3 -11.76 23.45 -19.63
C ASP A 3 -10.73 22.33 -19.65
N LEU A 4 -9.76 22.42 -18.75
CA LEU A 4 -8.91 21.28 -18.42
C LEU A 4 -9.83 20.17 -17.90
N PRO A 5 -9.77 18.94 -18.41
CA PRO A 5 -10.58 17.86 -17.88
C PRO A 5 -10.25 17.72 -16.39
N THR A 6 -11.26 17.90 -15.53
CA THR A 6 -11.18 17.64 -14.09
C THR A 6 -10.45 16.31 -13.90
N ALA A 7 -9.31 16.34 -13.21
CA ALA A 7 -8.46 15.16 -13.07
C ALA A 7 -9.33 13.98 -12.62
N PRO A 8 -9.24 12.80 -13.28
CA PRO A 8 -10.06 11.66 -12.89
C PRO A 8 -9.81 11.34 -11.41
N ASP A 9 -10.85 10.89 -10.70
CA ASP A 9 -10.82 10.54 -9.26
C ASP A 9 -9.76 9.45 -8.97
N ARG A 10 -8.54 9.91 -8.72
CA ARG A 10 -7.33 9.09 -8.55
C ARG A 10 -7.08 8.88 -7.07
N LEU A 11 -6.79 7.64 -6.70
CA LEU A 11 -6.33 7.32 -5.34
C LEU A 11 -4.80 7.19 -5.36
N VAL A 12 -4.11 8.08 -4.65
CA VAL A 12 -2.65 8.06 -4.50
C VAL A 12 -2.30 7.67 -3.07
N ILE A 13 -1.45 6.66 -2.91
CA ILE A 13 -1.07 6.11 -1.61
C ILE A 13 0.44 6.15 -1.48
N SER A 14 0.96 6.87 -0.48
CA SER A 14 2.39 6.90 -0.17
C SER A 14 2.87 5.54 0.35
N LEU A 15 4.08 5.13 -0.06
CA LEU A 15 4.74 3.90 0.37
C LEU A 15 6.02 4.16 1.19
N ALA A 16 6.39 5.42 1.38
CA ALA A 16 7.60 5.82 2.08
C ALA A 16 7.38 7.15 2.82
N ALA A 17 8.09 7.36 3.94
CA ALA A 17 7.94 8.57 4.74
C ALA A 17 8.51 9.84 4.09
N ASP A 18 9.42 9.65 3.14
CA ASP A 18 9.99 10.72 2.32
C ASP A 18 9.14 11.01 1.09
N ASP A 19 7.99 10.33 0.93
CA ASP A 19 7.05 10.53 -0.17
C ASP A 19 7.64 10.26 -1.57
N LYS A 20 8.81 9.61 -1.62
CA LYS A 20 9.52 9.27 -2.86
C LYS A 20 9.02 8.01 -3.52
N GLU A 21 8.12 7.26 -2.86
CA GLU A 21 7.53 6.03 -3.40
C GLU A 21 6.03 6.05 -3.20
N TRP A 22 5.25 5.74 -4.24
CA TRP A 22 3.79 5.76 -4.15
C TRP A 22 3.11 4.81 -5.14
N LEU A 23 1.85 4.49 -4.84
CA LEU A 23 0.91 3.84 -5.74
C LEU A 23 -0.09 4.86 -6.28
N SER A 24 -0.47 4.71 -7.54
CA SER A 24 -1.58 5.45 -8.14
C SER A 24 -2.60 4.47 -8.72
N LEU A 25 -3.79 4.45 -8.11
CA LEU A 25 -4.92 3.64 -8.56
C LEU A 25 -5.89 4.52 -9.36
N ARG A 26 -6.28 4.04 -10.53
CA ARG A 26 -7.32 4.69 -11.34
C ARG A 26 -8.70 4.43 -10.71
N HIS A 27 -9.64 5.32 -10.96
CA HIS A 27 -11.05 5.01 -10.85
C HIS A 27 -11.44 3.84 -11.78
N GLY A 28 -12.36 2.98 -11.34
CA GLY A 28 -12.82 1.78 -12.06
C GLY A 28 -12.47 0.48 -11.34
N THR A 29 -13.00 -0.66 -11.81
CA THR A 29 -13.02 -1.95 -11.11
C THR A 29 -11.97 -2.96 -11.61
N THR A 30 -10.80 -2.48 -12.04
CA THR A 30 -9.77 -3.40 -12.62
C THR A 30 -8.71 -3.83 -11.61
N GLY A 31 -8.58 -3.11 -10.48
CA GLY A 31 -7.55 -3.36 -9.48
C GLY A 31 -6.13 -2.94 -9.91
N TRP A 32 -5.94 -2.39 -11.11
CA TRP A 32 -4.63 -1.94 -11.57
C TRP A 32 -4.16 -0.66 -10.89
N ALA A 33 -2.88 -0.67 -10.49
CA ALA A 33 -2.17 0.46 -9.92
C ALA A 33 -0.81 0.62 -10.60
N ALA A 34 -0.34 1.85 -10.74
CA ALA A 34 1.05 2.14 -11.11
C ALA A 34 1.90 2.33 -9.84
N TYR A 35 3.08 1.71 -9.79
CA TYR A 35 4.09 1.96 -8.77
C TYR A 35 5.13 2.96 -9.26
N ARG A 36 5.52 3.90 -8.39
CA ARG A 36 6.53 4.91 -8.66
C ARG A 36 7.54 4.98 -7.53
N SER A 37 8.79 5.23 -7.92
CA SER A 37 9.89 5.51 -7.02
C SER A 37 10.78 6.58 -7.65
N GLU A 38 11.08 7.64 -6.91
CA GLU A 38 12.12 8.62 -7.27
C GLU A 38 13.52 8.12 -6.88
N ARG A 39 13.61 6.95 -6.24
CA ARG A 39 14.91 6.35 -5.97
C ARG A 39 15.52 5.91 -7.29
N PRO A 40 16.81 6.17 -7.51
CA PRO A 40 17.46 5.82 -8.76
C PRO A 40 17.39 4.30 -8.95
N SER A 41 16.61 3.87 -9.94
CA SER A 41 16.64 2.51 -10.45
C SER A 41 17.71 2.41 -11.52
N SER A 42 18.55 1.37 -11.46
CA SER A 42 19.49 1.05 -12.54
C SER A 42 18.78 0.64 -13.83
N GLU A 43 17.51 0.23 -13.74
CA GLU A 43 16.71 -0.24 -14.86
C GLU A 43 15.52 0.71 -15.07
N LYS A 44 15.46 1.38 -16.23
CA LYS A 44 14.35 2.27 -16.61
C LYS A 44 13.09 1.44 -16.89
N ALA A 45 12.50 0.90 -15.83
CA ALA A 45 11.32 0.07 -15.85
C ALA A 45 10.10 0.80 -15.26
N LEU A 46 8.94 0.54 -15.86
CA LEU A 46 7.63 0.93 -15.35
C LEU A 46 7.01 -0.29 -14.68
N PHE A 47 6.44 -0.07 -13.50
CA PHE A 47 5.84 -1.13 -12.70
C PHE A 47 4.35 -0.89 -12.56
N PHE A 48 3.60 -1.93 -12.87
CA PHE A 48 2.17 -1.98 -12.67
C PHE A 48 1.85 -3.20 -11.82
N VAL A 49 0.97 -3.01 -10.85
CA VAL A 49 0.51 -4.09 -9.97
C VAL A 49 -0.99 -4.17 -10.04
N ARG A 50 -1.53 -5.39 -10.05
CA ARG A 50 -2.96 -5.62 -9.94
C ARG A 50 -3.26 -6.13 -8.56
N PHE A 51 -4.12 -5.41 -7.85
CA PHE A 51 -4.66 -5.83 -6.58
C PHE A 51 -5.91 -6.68 -6.76
N GLY A 52 -6.14 -7.59 -5.82
CA GLY A 52 -7.37 -8.35 -5.69
C GLY A 52 -7.53 -8.84 -4.26
N LEU A 53 -8.69 -9.38 -3.95
CA LEU A 53 -8.92 -10.01 -2.65
C LEU A 53 -8.17 -11.34 -2.57
N ASP A 54 -7.68 -11.73 -1.39
CA ASP A 54 -7.05 -13.03 -1.15
C ASP A 54 -8.06 -14.18 -1.12
N ARG A 55 -9.31 -13.88 -0.74
CA ARG A 55 -10.49 -14.76 -0.65
C ARG A 55 -11.76 -14.03 -1.10
N GLU A 56 -12.86 -14.77 -1.25
CA GLU A 56 -14.11 -14.25 -1.80
C GLU A 56 -14.79 -13.20 -0.90
N GLU A 57 -14.88 -13.46 0.41
CA GLU A 57 -15.61 -12.61 1.36
C GLU A 57 -14.84 -11.32 1.70
N PRO A 58 -15.27 -10.13 1.23
CA PRO A 58 -14.48 -8.89 1.35
C PRO A 58 -14.26 -8.41 2.79
N SER A 59 -15.21 -8.71 3.69
CA SER A 59 -15.12 -8.31 5.10
C SER A 59 -13.96 -9.00 5.83
N GLU A 60 -13.57 -10.19 5.39
CA GLU A 60 -12.49 -10.99 5.97
C GLU A 60 -11.25 -11.08 5.06
N ALA A 61 -11.34 -10.59 3.83
CA ALA A 61 -10.29 -10.68 2.83
C ALA A 61 -9.20 -9.62 2.98
N LEU A 62 -7.95 -9.98 2.69
CA LEU A 62 -6.88 -9.01 2.50
C LEU A 62 -6.80 -8.61 1.02
N ILE A 63 -6.49 -7.34 0.77
CA ILE A 63 -6.15 -6.86 -0.57
C ILE A 63 -4.69 -7.24 -0.83
N VAL A 64 -4.44 -8.13 -1.78
CA VAL A 64 -3.11 -8.65 -2.10
C VAL A 64 -2.73 -8.32 -3.54
N VAL A 65 -1.43 -8.31 -3.84
CA VAL A 65 -0.94 -8.21 -5.21
C VAL A 65 -1.17 -9.56 -5.89
N ARG A 66 -1.98 -9.57 -6.95
CA ARG A 66 -2.27 -10.76 -7.76
C ARG A 66 -1.36 -10.85 -8.97
N GLU A 67 -1.00 -9.71 -9.55
CA GLU A 67 -0.14 -9.65 -10.73
C GLU A 67 0.83 -8.48 -10.67
N VAL A 68 1.99 -8.67 -11.29
CA VAL A 68 2.99 -7.64 -11.54
C VAL A 68 3.27 -7.62 -13.03
N LEU A 69 3.10 -6.46 -13.65
CA LEU A 69 3.50 -6.19 -15.02
C LEU A 69 4.66 -5.20 -15.00
N ILE A 70 5.71 -5.53 -15.75
CA ILE A 70 6.89 -4.69 -15.90
C ILE A 70 7.04 -4.34 -17.37
N SER A 71 7.16 -3.05 -17.65
CA SER A 71 7.53 -2.56 -18.98
C SER A 71 8.95 -2.00 -18.91
N PHE A 72 9.83 -2.57 -19.72
CA PHE A 72 11.21 -2.11 -19.86
C PHE A 72 11.32 -1.13 -21.02
N SER A 73 11.99 0.00 -20.81
CA SER A 73 12.29 0.94 -21.89
C SER A 73 13.72 0.74 -22.40
N GLY A 74 13.93 0.95 -23.71
CA GLY A 74 15.26 1.09 -24.30
C GLY A 74 16.13 -0.17 -24.34
N GLY A 75 15.54 -1.35 -24.54
CA GLY A 75 16.30 -2.61 -24.69
C GLY A 75 16.84 -3.20 -23.39
N ALA A 76 16.42 -2.67 -22.23
CA ALA A 76 16.70 -3.29 -20.95
C ALA A 76 16.08 -4.69 -20.87
N VAL A 77 16.87 -5.67 -20.44
CA VAL A 77 16.45 -7.06 -20.30
C VAL A 77 15.83 -7.23 -18.93
N ALA A 78 14.70 -7.97 -18.87
CA ALA A 78 14.04 -8.27 -17.62
C ALA A 78 14.98 -9.01 -16.65
N SER A 79 15.40 -8.34 -15.58
CA SER A 79 16.17 -8.98 -14.52
C SER A 79 15.25 -9.45 -13.40
N SER A 80 15.49 -10.66 -12.88
CA SER A 80 14.80 -11.15 -11.69
C SER A 80 15.12 -10.31 -10.44
N ARG A 81 16.19 -9.52 -10.48
CA ARG A 81 16.57 -8.58 -9.42
C ARG A 81 15.54 -7.48 -9.27
N VAL A 82 15.05 -6.92 -10.36
CA VAL A 82 14.01 -5.88 -10.35
C VAL A 82 12.74 -6.36 -9.64
N LEU A 83 12.32 -7.60 -9.85
CA LEU A 83 11.16 -8.17 -9.14
C LEU A 83 11.39 -8.28 -7.63
N ARG A 84 12.63 -8.56 -7.19
CA ARG A 84 12.98 -8.67 -5.76
C ARG A 84 13.09 -7.32 -5.06
N GLU A 85 13.37 -6.26 -5.82
CA GLU A 85 13.45 -4.90 -5.31
C GLU A 85 12.08 -4.24 -5.18
N LEU A 86 11.04 -4.80 -5.82
CA LEU A 86 9.67 -4.31 -5.67
C LEU A 86 9.18 -4.50 -4.23
N PRO A 87 8.68 -3.42 -3.59
CA PRO A 87 8.22 -3.49 -2.22
C PRO A 87 6.80 -4.06 -2.09
N LEU A 88 6.55 -5.27 -2.63
CA LEU A 88 5.20 -5.86 -2.71
C LEU A 88 4.49 -5.91 -1.34
N ALA A 89 5.19 -6.38 -0.31
CA ALA A 89 4.63 -6.40 1.05
C ALA A 89 4.24 -5.00 1.56
N ARG A 90 5.01 -3.96 1.22
CA ARG A 90 4.67 -2.58 1.58
C ARG A 90 3.46 -2.09 0.79
N MET A 91 3.36 -2.45 -0.49
CA MET A 91 2.21 -2.12 -1.32
C MET A 91 0.92 -2.72 -0.76
N GLU A 92 0.93 -4.02 -0.43
CA GLU A 92 -0.19 -4.73 0.19
C GLU A 92 -0.56 -4.12 1.56
N GLN A 93 0.44 -3.83 2.39
CA GLN A 93 0.22 -3.20 3.68
C GLN A 93 -0.42 -1.81 3.53
N ALA A 94 0.03 -1.01 2.55
CA ALA A 94 -0.47 0.33 2.31
C ALA A 94 -1.93 0.34 1.86
N VAL A 95 -2.32 -0.54 0.92
CA VAL A 95 -3.71 -0.62 0.44
C VAL A 95 -4.69 -1.18 1.47
N ASN A 96 -4.21 -1.97 2.43
CA ASN A 96 -5.03 -2.49 3.53
C ASN A 96 -5.13 -1.55 4.74
N GLN A 97 -4.47 -0.38 4.72
CA GLN A 97 -4.64 0.59 5.81
C GLN A 97 -6.10 1.06 5.88
N PRO A 98 -6.69 1.20 7.09
CA PRO A 98 -8.09 1.64 7.23
C PRO A 98 -8.41 2.95 6.50
N ALA A 99 -7.43 3.85 6.37
CA ALA A 99 -7.59 5.11 5.65
C ALA A 99 -7.88 4.95 4.15
N TRP A 100 -7.45 3.84 3.54
CA TRP A 100 -7.50 3.62 2.09
C TRP A 100 -8.33 2.42 1.69
N ARG A 101 -8.45 1.41 2.57
CA ARG A 101 -9.01 0.10 2.26
C ARG A 101 -10.35 0.18 1.55
N ASP A 102 -11.33 0.91 2.08
CA ASP A 102 -12.66 1.01 1.47
C ASP A 102 -12.62 1.64 0.07
N LYS A 103 -11.76 2.65 -0.11
CA LYS A 103 -11.56 3.30 -1.42
C LYS A 103 -10.87 2.38 -2.42
N VAL A 104 -10.00 1.49 -1.95
CA VAL A 104 -9.36 0.47 -2.80
C VAL A 104 -10.35 -0.63 -3.13
N LEU A 105 -11.15 -1.11 -2.18
CA LEU A 105 -12.19 -2.13 -2.40
C LEU A 105 -13.16 -1.70 -3.52
N GLN A 106 -13.57 -0.43 -3.53
CA GLN A 106 -14.40 0.16 -4.60
C GLN A 106 -13.74 0.15 -5.98
N ARG A 107 -12.43 -0.07 -6.05
CA ARG A 107 -11.61 -0.09 -7.28
C ARG A 107 -11.15 -1.49 -7.67
N LEU A 108 -11.44 -2.50 -6.85
CA LEU A 108 -11.11 -3.89 -7.16
C LEU A 108 -12.16 -4.49 -8.11
N PRO A 109 -11.78 -5.47 -8.93
CA PRO A 109 -12.74 -6.31 -9.61
C PRO A 109 -13.51 -7.13 -8.58
N ASN A 110 -14.78 -7.40 -8.89
CA ASN A 110 -15.55 -8.41 -8.20
C ASN A 110 -14.78 -9.75 -8.28
N TRP A 111 -14.90 -10.61 -7.26
CA TRP A 111 -14.18 -11.89 -7.21
C TRP A 111 -14.31 -12.72 -8.50
N ASN A 112 -15.51 -12.76 -9.08
CA ASN A 112 -15.84 -13.49 -10.31
C ASN A 112 -15.73 -12.65 -11.59
N ALA A 113 -15.20 -11.42 -11.53
CA ALA A 113 -15.09 -10.59 -12.72
C ALA A 113 -14.10 -11.23 -13.71
N VAL A 114 -14.46 -11.21 -14.99
CA VAL A 114 -13.52 -11.56 -16.06
C VAL A 114 -12.32 -10.65 -15.93
N GLN A 115 -11.15 -11.27 -15.78
CA GLN A 115 -9.90 -10.53 -15.64
C GLN A 115 -9.60 -9.86 -16.98
N ILE A 116 -9.74 -8.55 -17.02
CA ILE A 116 -9.36 -7.75 -18.17
C ILE A 116 -7.84 -7.62 -18.13
N PRO A 117 -7.10 -8.12 -19.14
CA PRO A 117 -5.67 -7.88 -19.26
C PRO A 117 -5.36 -6.38 -19.17
N PHE A 118 -4.14 -6.05 -18.82
CA PHE A 118 -3.68 -4.65 -18.83
C PHE A 118 -4.15 -3.96 -20.12
N PRO A 119 -4.91 -2.85 -20.07
CA PRO A 119 -5.59 -2.33 -21.25
C PRO A 119 -4.58 -2.02 -22.34
N GLU A 120 -4.67 -2.75 -23.46
CA GLU A 120 -3.79 -2.65 -24.63
C GLU A 120 -3.95 -1.32 -25.39
N ASP A 121 -4.98 -0.52 -25.09
CA ASP A 121 -5.28 0.70 -25.82
C ASP A 121 -5.12 1.99 -24.97
N PRO A 122 -3.99 2.71 -25.08
CA PRO A 122 -3.81 4.03 -24.49
C PRO A 122 -4.60 5.15 -25.17
N GLY A 123 -5.42 4.87 -26.19
CA GLY A 123 -6.07 5.89 -27.01
C GLY A 123 -5.09 6.60 -27.96
N PRO A 124 -5.58 7.53 -28.81
CA PRO A 124 -4.86 8.07 -29.97
C PRO A 124 -3.57 8.87 -29.66
N SER A 125 -3.28 9.14 -28.38
CA SER A 125 -2.06 9.82 -27.92
C SER A 125 -0.93 8.87 -27.48
N GLY A 126 -1.09 7.54 -27.57
CA GLY A 126 0.00 6.56 -27.39
C GLY A 126 0.65 6.47 -26.00
N ILE A 127 0.30 7.36 -25.07
CA ILE A 127 0.79 7.43 -23.68
C ILE A 127 -0.43 7.58 -22.76
N GLY A 128 -1.31 6.58 -22.79
CA GLY A 128 -2.59 6.55 -22.04
C GLY A 128 -2.46 6.14 -20.58
N TRP A 129 -1.24 6.19 -20.04
CA TRP A 129 -0.93 6.03 -18.62
C TRP A 129 -0.28 7.32 -18.17
N TRP A 130 -1.07 8.40 -18.12
CA TRP A 130 -0.60 9.69 -17.64
C TRP A 130 0.03 9.50 -16.26
N LEU A 131 1.36 9.67 -16.24
CA LEU A 131 2.24 9.82 -15.09
C LEU A 131 1.73 10.96 -14.20
N ALA A 132 0.63 10.74 -13.51
CA ALA A 132 -0.01 11.75 -12.70
C ALA A 132 0.75 11.89 -11.38
N HIS A 133 1.72 12.80 -11.35
CA HIS A 133 2.06 13.48 -10.12
C HIS A 133 0.81 14.29 -9.69
N PRO A 134 0.33 14.06 -8.46
CA PRO A 134 0.62 14.99 -7.39
C PRO A 134 1.47 14.29 -6.32
N HIS A 135 2.32 15.06 -5.64
CA HIS A 135 3.01 14.61 -4.42
C HIS A 135 2.02 13.83 -3.52
N PRO A 136 2.44 12.71 -2.91
CA PRO A 136 1.55 11.92 -2.07
C PRO A 136 1.00 12.73 -0.89
N TYR A 137 -0.12 12.26 -0.34
CA TYR A 137 -0.74 12.86 0.84
C TYR A 137 0.15 12.70 2.06
N ALA A 138 0.15 13.72 2.91
CA ALA A 138 0.93 13.79 4.14
C ALA A 138 0.83 12.51 4.98
N SER A 139 1.98 12.06 5.49
CA SER A 139 2.11 10.93 6.39
C SER A 139 1.09 10.99 7.53
N PRO A 140 0.41 9.87 7.87
CA PRO A 140 -0.53 9.86 8.99
C PRO A 140 0.19 10.19 10.30
N LYS A 141 -0.52 10.84 11.22
CA LYS A 141 0.00 11.18 12.55
C LYS A 141 0.39 9.89 13.29
N ILE A 142 1.68 9.73 13.58
CA ILE A 142 2.23 8.57 14.30
C ILE A 142 1.94 8.67 15.82
N THR A 143 1.73 9.87 16.32
CA THR A 143 1.33 10.11 17.71
C THR A 143 -0.16 9.82 17.86
N VAL A 144 -0.53 8.97 18.82
CA VAL A 144 -1.90 8.60 19.16
C VAL A 144 -2.28 9.21 20.51
N ASP A 145 -3.52 9.66 20.66
CA ASP A 145 -4.01 10.16 21.94
C ASP A 145 -4.30 8.97 22.86
N VAL A 146 -3.43 8.75 23.86
CA VAL A 146 -3.52 7.60 24.76
C VAL A 146 -4.59 7.86 25.84
N PRO A 147 -5.71 7.12 25.88
CA PRO A 147 -6.77 7.35 26.85
C PRO A 147 -6.32 7.01 28.28
N ALA A 148 -6.82 7.77 29.25
CA ALA A 148 -6.64 7.46 30.66
C ALA A 148 -7.49 6.24 31.06
N GLY A 149 -6.91 5.32 31.83
CA GLY A 149 -7.61 4.13 32.35
C GLY A 149 -7.14 2.80 31.73
N ARG A 150 -7.75 1.71 32.20
CA ARG A 150 -7.32 0.33 31.90
C ARG A 150 -7.91 -0.22 30.59
N SER A 151 -9.09 0.26 30.20
CA SER A 151 -9.76 -0.09 28.95
C SER A 151 -9.55 1.01 27.92
N ARG A 152 -9.24 0.65 26.67
CA ARG A 152 -9.07 1.59 25.56
C ARG A 152 -10.12 1.29 24.48
N PRO A 153 -10.74 2.32 23.90
CA PRO A 153 -11.82 2.16 22.91
C PRO A 153 -11.27 1.76 21.54
N ASP A 154 -12.14 1.40 20.59
CA ASP A 154 -11.73 0.93 19.26
C ASP A 154 -11.02 2.01 18.45
N GLU A 155 -11.45 3.27 18.56
CA GLU A 155 -10.84 4.40 17.83
C GLU A 155 -9.35 4.56 18.19
N PHE A 156 -8.98 4.23 19.43
CA PHE A 156 -7.58 4.20 19.84
C PHE A 156 -6.79 3.13 19.08
N TYR A 157 -7.33 1.91 18.94
CA TYR A 157 -6.66 0.83 18.24
C TYR A 157 -6.66 1.01 16.73
N GLU A 158 -7.65 1.70 16.17
CA GLU A 158 -7.63 2.17 14.78
C GLU A 158 -6.53 3.20 14.55
N ALA A 159 -6.34 4.15 15.48
CA ALA A 159 -5.26 5.14 15.41
C ALA A 159 -3.89 4.45 15.52
N VAL A 160 -3.74 3.49 16.43
CA VAL A 160 -2.54 2.63 16.53
C VAL A 160 -2.33 1.85 15.24
N ALA A 161 -3.37 1.22 14.70
CA ALA A 161 -3.27 0.46 13.45
C ALA A 161 -2.83 1.34 12.28
N ARG A 162 -3.34 2.56 12.20
CA ARG A 162 -2.98 3.54 11.17
C ARG A 162 -1.52 3.96 11.29
N GLY A 163 -1.10 4.42 12.47
CA GLY A 163 0.28 4.85 12.71
C GLY A 163 1.28 3.70 12.57
N PHE A 164 0.96 2.54 13.13
CA PHE A 164 1.85 1.37 13.11
C PHE A 164 1.89 0.73 11.73
N GLY A 165 0.75 0.65 11.04
CA GLY A 165 0.68 0.15 9.67
C GLY A 165 1.47 1.02 8.70
N TYR A 166 1.40 2.34 8.87
CA TYR A 166 2.26 3.28 8.16
C TYR A 166 3.73 3.04 8.49
N LEU A 167 4.12 3.05 9.76
CA LEU A 167 5.51 2.80 10.16
C LEU A 167 6.02 1.45 9.69
N ALA A 168 5.21 0.39 9.74
CA ALA A 168 5.58 -0.94 9.25
C ALA A 168 5.78 -0.96 7.73
N SER A 169 5.11 -0.06 7.00
CA SER A 169 5.34 0.13 5.57
C SER A 169 6.56 0.99 5.25
N VAL A 170 7.09 1.81 6.16
CA VAL A 170 8.18 2.77 5.81
C VAL A 170 9.46 2.60 6.62
N SER A 171 9.41 1.86 7.73
CA SER A 171 10.50 1.70 8.68
C SER A 171 10.80 0.23 8.97
N LYS A 172 12.09 -0.06 9.20
CA LYS A 172 12.57 -1.35 9.71
C LYS A 172 12.37 -1.51 11.22
N ARG A 173 11.99 -0.44 11.93
CA ARG A 173 11.84 -0.39 13.40
C ARG A 173 10.48 0.21 13.80
N PRO A 174 9.35 -0.28 13.24
CA PRO A 174 8.06 0.40 13.37
C PRO A 174 7.57 0.51 14.81
N ALA A 175 7.81 -0.52 15.64
CA ALA A 175 7.42 -0.48 17.05
C ALA A 175 8.24 0.54 17.86
N GLN A 176 9.51 0.73 17.49
CA GLN A 176 10.43 1.59 18.21
C GLN A 176 10.19 3.06 17.87
N GLU A 177 10.03 3.38 16.58
CA GLU A 177 9.69 4.74 16.15
C GLU A 177 8.32 5.18 16.69
N MET A 178 7.33 4.27 16.73
CA MET A 178 6.05 4.56 17.37
C MET A 178 6.20 4.81 18.87
N ALA A 179 7.04 4.03 19.56
CA ALA A 179 7.28 4.17 20.99
C ALA A 179 7.93 5.51 21.32
N GLU A 180 8.96 5.89 20.56
CA GLU A 180 9.65 7.18 20.66
C GLU A 180 8.69 8.34 20.40
N ALA A 181 7.89 8.28 19.34
CA ALA A 181 6.91 9.31 19.01
C ALA A 181 5.83 9.51 20.08
N ASN A 182 5.49 8.46 20.83
CA ASN A 182 4.42 8.48 21.84
C ASN A 182 4.95 8.56 23.29
N GLY A 183 6.27 8.58 23.50
CA GLY A 183 6.86 8.64 24.84
C GLY A 183 6.56 7.41 25.71
N VAL A 184 6.35 6.24 25.10
CA VAL A 184 5.98 5.00 25.81
C VAL A 184 7.01 3.89 25.59
N PRO A 185 7.06 2.85 26.45
CA PRO A 185 7.89 1.67 26.19
C PRO A 185 7.49 0.93 24.91
N VAL A 186 8.47 0.35 24.19
CA VAL A 186 8.23 -0.47 22.99
C VAL A 186 7.31 -1.66 23.26
N THR A 187 7.39 -2.23 24.47
CA THR A 187 6.51 -3.32 24.92
C THR A 187 5.04 -2.89 24.97
N THR A 188 4.76 -1.64 25.33
CA THR A 188 3.42 -1.05 25.32
C THR A 188 2.87 -0.99 23.90
N VAL A 189 3.68 -0.52 22.94
CA VAL A 189 3.31 -0.50 21.52
C VAL A 189 3.02 -1.92 21.01
N HIS A 190 3.86 -2.90 21.34
CA HIS A 190 3.59 -4.30 20.97
C HIS A 190 2.27 -4.83 21.55
N GLY A 191 1.91 -4.42 22.78
CA GLY A 191 0.62 -4.71 23.38
C GLY A 191 -0.54 -4.11 22.56
N TRP A 192 -0.42 -2.84 22.16
CA TRP A 192 -1.43 -2.18 21.34
C TRP A 192 -1.58 -2.80 19.95
N VAL A 193 -0.46 -3.14 19.31
CA VAL A 193 -0.45 -3.79 17.98
C VAL A 193 -1.08 -5.19 18.05
N LYS A 194 -0.78 -5.96 19.10
CA LYS A 194 -1.40 -7.27 19.31
C LYS A 194 -2.92 -7.14 19.43
N GLU A 195 -3.39 -6.14 20.17
CA GLU A 195 -4.81 -5.89 20.36
C GLU A 195 -5.48 -5.36 19.09
N ALA A 196 -4.83 -4.46 18.34
CA ALA A 196 -5.31 -3.98 17.04
C ALA A 196 -5.44 -5.13 16.02
N ARG A 197 -4.49 -6.08 16.01
CA ARG A 197 -4.58 -7.32 15.21
C ARG A 197 -5.74 -8.21 15.65
N ARG A 198 -5.92 -8.40 16.97
CA ARG A 198 -7.02 -9.19 17.52
C ARG A 198 -8.39 -8.62 17.12
N ARG A 199 -8.49 -7.30 16.98
CA ARG A 199 -9.70 -6.57 16.56
C ARG A 199 -9.87 -6.45 15.04
N GLY A 200 -8.93 -6.97 14.25
CA GLY A 200 -9.00 -6.96 12.79
C GLY A 200 -8.52 -5.66 12.12
N PHE A 201 -8.02 -4.68 12.88
CA PHE A 201 -7.53 -3.41 12.33
C PHE A 201 -6.14 -3.51 11.68
N LEU A 202 -5.40 -4.58 11.98
CA LEU A 202 -4.10 -4.88 11.36
C LEU A 202 -4.04 -6.34 10.92
N PRO A 203 -3.36 -6.64 9.80
CA PRO A 203 -3.08 -8.02 9.42
C PRO A 203 -2.17 -8.71 10.45
N ALA A 204 -2.30 -10.03 10.56
CA ALA A 204 -1.41 -10.86 11.36
C ALA A 204 0.04 -10.65 10.87
N GLY A 205 0.97 -10.44 11.80
CA GLY A 205 2.36 -10.15 11.44
C GLY A 205 3.02 -11.33 10.73
N GLU A 206 3.83 -11.04 9.71
CA GLU A 206 4.63 -12.06 9.06
C GLU A 206 5.52 -12.78 10.09
N ARG A 207 5.42 -14.11 10.14
CA ARG A 207 6.48 -14.92 10.72
C ARG A 207 7.64 -14.83 9.75
N SER A 208 8.74 -14.19 10.14
CA SER A 208 10.01 -14.37 9.44
C SER A 208 10.27 -15.88 9.33
N ARG A 209 10.37 -16.39 8.10
CA ARG A 209 10.91 -17.72 7.82
C ARG A 209 12.37 -17.67 8.29
N LYS A 210 12.62 -18.03 9.56
CA LYS A 210 13.96 -18.38 10.01
C LYS A 210 14.36 -19.63 9.24
N GLY A 211 15.47 -19.52 8.52
CA GLY A 211 16.07 -20.62 7.79
C GLY A 211 16.36 -21.81 8.70
N GLY A 212 15.98 -22.99 8.22
CA GLY A 212 16.57 -24.25 8.60
C GLY A 212 17.04 -24.90 7.31
N ALA A 213 18.28 -24.63 6.93
CA ALA A 213 19.00 -25.51 6.03
C ALA A 213 19.43 -26.71 6.89
N ALA A 214 18.91 -27.88 6.54
CA ALA A 214 19.50 -29.17 6.85
C ALA A 214 19.90 -29.79 5.52
#